data_AF-A0A944VA46-F1
#
_entry.id   AF-A0A944VA46-F1
#
_cell.length_a   1.000
_cell.length_b   1.000
_cell.length_c   1.000
_cell.angle_alpha   90.00
_cell.angle_beta   90.00
_cell.angle_gamma   90.00
#
_symmetry.space_group_name_H-M   'P 1'
#
loop_
_entity.id
_entity.type
_entity.pdbx_description
1 polymer ?
#
loop_
_entity_poly.entity_id
_entity_poly.type
_entity_poly.pdbx_seq_one_letter_code
_entity_poly.pdbx_strand_id
1 'polypeptide(L)'
;MNSEGVFMPQFFKSLFAAPALLFLISLPLFAQDLSLVIGNKSYRHAGWMYEAETALNSETKLRNIGFTVVSGRDMDHLKTRQALEEFVDRLPDAGAIVVLLSDHFVHADHLSARNAFRPNHRCAYRSSAAPTIKWRN
;
A
#
# COMPACT_ATOMS: atom_id res chain seq x y z
N MET A 1 4.53 -82.33 18.34
CA MET A 1 3.80 -81.52 19.34
C MET A 1 4.72 -80.39 19.77
N ASN A 2 4.14 -79.19 19.86
CA ASN A 2 4.66 -77.97 20.52
C ASN A 2 5.41 -76.97 19.62
N SER A 3 4.56 -76.19 18.94
CA SER A 3 4.67 -74.76 18.60
C SER A 3 5.41 -73.91 19.63
N GLU A 4 6.15 -72.88 19.18
CA GLU A 4 6.16 -71.45 19.60
C GLU A 4 7.06 -70.74 18.56
N GLY A 5 6.59 -69.80 17.73
CA GLY A 5 6.21 -68.45 18.08
C GLY A 5 7.10 -67.49 17.28
N VAL A 6 6.63 -67.07 16.10
CA VAL A 6 7.30 -66.10 15.23
C VAL A 6 7.24 -64.71 15.90
N PHE A 7 8.34 -64.26 16.49
CA PHE A 7 8.47 -62.92 17.04
C PHE A 7 8.79 -61.94 15.90
N MET A 8 7.75 -61.31 15.36
CA MET A 8 7.86 -60.29 14.32
C MET A 8 7.90 -58.90 14.98
N PRO A 9 9.01 -58.14 14.89
CA PRO A 9 9.07 -56.81 15.50
C PRO A 9 8.21 -55.82 14.72
N GLN A 10 7.18 -55.28 15.39
CA GLN A 10 6.21 -54.29 14.88
C GLN A 10 6.78 -52.86 14.81
N PHE A 11 8.11 -52.67 14.73
CA PHE A 11 8.76 -51.36 14.93
C PHE A 11 8.76 -50.43 13.70
N PHE A 12 8.15 -50.80 12.58
CA PHE A 12 8.28 -50.08 11.30
C PHE A 12 7.08 -49.21 10.88
N LYS A 13 6.17 -48.84 11.79
CA LYS A 13 4.97 -48.07 11.43
C LYS A 13 5.03 -46.56 11.70
N SER A 14 6.10 -46.03 12.31
CA SER A 14 6.10 -44.65 12.82
C SER A 14 6.96 -43.64 12.03
N LEU A 15 7.40 -43.94 10.81
CA LEU A 15 8.32 -43.04 10.08
C LEU A 15 7.63 -42.09 9.06
N PHE A 16 6.32 -42.25 8.81
CA PHE A 16 5.61 -41.44 7.80
C PHE A 16 4.70 -40.33 8.36
N ALA A 17 4.66 -40.10 9.67
CA ALA A 17 3.83 -39.05 10.27
C ALA A 17 4.48 -37.64 10.28
N ALA A 18 5.80 -37.55 10.03
CA ALA A 18 6.54 -36.28 10.09
C ALA A 18 6.33 -35.28 8.92
N PRO A 19 6.16 -35.70 7.64
CA PRO A 19 6.06 -34.71 6.56
C PRO A 19 4.74 -33.92 6.57
N ALA A 20 3.65 -34.48 7.11
CA ALA A 20 2.36 -33.78 7.19
C ALA A 20 2.37 -32.59 8.15
N LEU A 21 3.21 -32.62 9.20
CA LEU A 21 3.30 -31.54 10.17
C LEU A 21 4.07 -30.32 9.64
N LEU A 22 5.04 -30.54 8.74
CA LEU A 22 5.84 -29.46 8.12
C LEU A 22 5.04 -28.64 7.11
N PHE A 23 4.04 -29.23 6.45
CA PHE A 23 3.18 -28.50 5.49
C PHE A 23 2.29 -27.43 6.15
N LEU A 24 1.94 -27.58 7.43
CA LEU A 24 1.11 -26.60 8.15
C LEU A 24 1.85 -25.29 8.48
N ILE A 25 3.19 -25.31 8.48
CA ILE A 25 4.02 -24.14 8.82
C ILE A 25 4.33 -23.28 7.58
N SER A 26 4.10 -23.82 6.39
CA SER A 26 4.35 -23.14 5.11
C SER A 26 3.09 -22.50 4.53
N LEU A 27 2.19 -21.99 5.37
CA LEU A 27 1.17 -21.07 4.90
C LEU A 27 1.91 -19.78 4.49
N PRO A 28 1.86 -19.36 3.21
CA PRO A 28 2.35 -18.05 2.87
C PRO A 28 1.55 -17.04 3.72
N LEU A 29 2.24 -16.25 4.53
CA LEU A 29 1.65 -15.02 5.04
C LEU A 29 1.30 -14.20 3.78
N PHE A 30 0.02 -14.17 3.42
CA PHE A 30 -0.46 -13.25 2.39
C PHE A 30 -0.24 -11.85 2.93
N ALA A 31 0.87 -11.22 2.51
CA ALA A 31 1.14 -9.81 2.76
C ALA A 31 -0.07 -9.02 2.26
N GLN A 32 -0.68 -8.22 3.14
CA GLN A 32 -1.93 -7.54 2.81
C GLN A 32 -1.62 -6.32 1.93
N ASP A 33 -2.37 -6.14 0.84
CA ASP A 33 -2.19 -4.95 0.00
C ASP A 33 -2.59 -3.69 0.79
N LEU A 34 -1.82 -2.61 0.63
CA LEU A 34 -1.96 -1.39 1.44
C LEU A 34 -2.20 -0.18 0.55
N SER A 35 -3.15 0.67 0.93
CA SER A 35 -3.42 1.92 0.24
C SER A 35 -3.53 3.13 1.18
N LEU A 36 -3.02 4.27 0.70
CA LEU A 36 -3.26 5.59 1.26
C LEU A 36 -4.16 6.40 0.30
N VAL A 37 -5.28 6.93 0.79
CA VAL A 37 -6.21 7.75 0.01
C VAL A 37 -6.48 9.07 0.73
N ILE A 38 -5.95 10.18 0.21
CA ILE A 38 -6.19 11.51 0.79
C ILE A 38 -6.90 12.40 -0.23
N GLY A 39 -8.03 12.97 0.17
CA GLY A 39 -8.81 13.92 -0.62
C GLY A 39 -9.08 15.20 0.15
N ASN A 40 -8.38 16.27 -0.19
CA ASN A 40 -8.55 17.58 0.42
C ASN A 40 -9.25 18.52 -0.56
N LYS A 41 -10.48 18.90 -0.23
CA LYS A 41 -11.41 19.73 -1.00
C LYS A 41 -11.49 21.16 -0.48
N SER A 42 -11.62 21.32 0.84
CA SER A 42 -12.20 22.51 1.48
C SER A 42 -11.15 23.39 2.14
N TYR A 43 -10.26 23.98 1.35
CA TYR A 43 -9.20 24.85 1.88
C TYR A 43 -9.74 26.19 2.36
N ARG A 44 -9.14 26.70 3.45
CA ARG A 44 -9.48 28.03 3.99
C ARG A 44 -9.02 29.18 3.07
N HIS A 45 -7.95 28.97 2.31
CA HIS A 45 -7.25 30.03 1.56
C HIS A 45 -6.96 29.65 0.10
N ALA A 46 -7.62 28.62 -0.44
CA ALA A 46 -7.48 28.20 -1.83
C ALA A 46 -8.85 27.82 -2.40
N GLY A 47 -8.93 27.71 -3.73
CA GLY A 47 -10.16 27.26 -4.41
C GLY A 47 -10.54 25.82 -4.03
N TRP A 48 -11.81 25.48 -4.19
CA TRP A 48 -12.29 24.12 -3.94
C TRP A 48 -11.69 23.12 -4.93
N MET A 49 -11.23 21.97 -4.42
CA MET A 49 -10.77 20.86 -5.24
C MET A 49 -11.90 19.85 -5.42
N TYR A 50 -12.68 19.99 -6.51
CA TYR A 50 -13.86 19.15 -6.74
C TYR A 50 -13.53 17.66 -6.93
N GLU A 51 -12.35 17.35 -7.46
CA GLU A 51 -11.90 15.96 -7.72
C GLU A 51 -11.52 15.18 -6.46
N ALA A 52 -11.41 15.85 -5.30
CA ALA A 52 -11.11 15.18 -4.03
C ALA A 52 -12.16 14.14 -3.65
N GLU A 53 -13.44 14.37 -3.98
CA GLU A 53 -14.51 13.41 -3.71
C GLU A 53 -14.39 12.16 -4.61
N THR A 54 -13.96 12.32 -5.86
CA THR A 54 -13.69 11.22 -6.78
C THR A 54 -12.58 10.30 -6.22
N ALA A 55 -11.53 10.88 -5.65
CA ALA A 55 -10.47 10.12 -5.01
C ALA A 55 -10.97 9.34 -3.79
N LEU A 56 -11.73 9.99 -2.90
CA LEU A 56 -12.30 9.35 -1.71
C LEU A 56 -13.25 8.20 -2.03
N ASN A 57 -14.02 8.30 -3.12
CA ASN A 57 -14.88 7.22 -3.60
C ASN A 57 -14.10 5.95 -4.04
N SER A 58 -12.79 6.05 -4.22
CA SER A 58 -11.94 4.89 -4.51
C SER A 58 -11.67 4.03 -3.28
N GLU A 59 -11.86 4.55 -2.06
CA GLU A 59 -11.66 3.80 -0.82
C GLU A 59 -12.47 2.50 -0.81
N THR A 60 -13.77 2.58 -1.07
CA THR A 60 -14.65 1.40 -1.09
C THR A 60 -14.20 0.38 -2.14
N LYS A 61 -13.76 0.86 -3.31
CA LYS A 61 -13.27 -0.02 -4.39
C LYS A 61 -11.98 -0.74 -3.99
N LEU A 62 -11.05 -0.03 -3.37
CA LEU A 62 -9.78 -0.58 -2.88
C LEU A 62 -10.01 -1.60 -1.76
N ARG A 63 -10.87 -1.29 -0.80
CA ARG A 63 -11.25 -2.24 0.26
C ARG A 63 -11.90 -3.51 -0.31
N ASN A 64 -12.79 -3.36 -1.29
CA ASN A 64 -13.48 -4.50 -1.92
C ASN A 64 -12.53 -5.45 -2.67
N ILE A 65 -11.39 -4.96 -3.17
CA ILE A 65 -10.39 -5.79 -3.83
C ILE A 65 -9.27 -6.27 -2.89
N GLY A 66 -9.42 -6.05 -1.57
CA GLY A 66 -8.55 -6.62 -0.54
C GLY A 66 -7.51 -5.67 0.06
N PHE A 67 -7.49 -4.39 -0.32
CA PHE A 67 -6.56 -3.44 0.29
C PHE A 67 -7.00 -3.06 1.70
N THR A 68 -6.04 -3.03 2.62
CA THR A 68 -6.13 -2.21 3.84
C THR A 68 -5.93 -0.75 3.43
N VAL A 69 -6.94 0.08 3.68
CA VAL A 69 -6.91 1.49 3.26
C VAL A 69 -6.82 2.41 4.49
N VAL A 70 -5.80 3.27 4.50
CA VAL A 70 -5.71 4.47 5.32
C VAL A 70 -6.27 5.62 4.50
N SER A 71 -7.33 6.28 4.96
CA SER A 71 -7.99 7.34 4.19
C SER A 71 -8.27 8.61 4.99
N GLY A 72 -8.40 9.74 4.29
CA GLY A 72 -8.60 11.04 4.92
C GLY A 72 -9.25 12.08 4.02
N ARG A 73 -10.27 12.76 4.56
CA ARG A 73 -10.94 13.91 3.94
C ARG A 73 -10.58 15.20 4.67
N ASP A 74 -10.27 16.25 3.91
CA ASP A 74 -10.04 17.61 4.43
C ASP A 74 -9.13 17.64 5.67
N MET A 75 -8.01 16.91 5.57
CA MET A 75 -7.01 16.81 6.62
C MET A 75 -6.16 18.08 6.69
N ASP A 76 -5.91 18.54 7.91
CA ASP A 76 -4.84 19.49 8.18
C ASP A 76 -3.48 18.78 8.22
N HIS A 77 -2.41 19.57 8.30
CA HIS A 77 -1.03 19.08 8.34
C HIS A 77 -0.76 18.03 9.42
N LEU A 78 -1.40 18.12 10.60
CA LEU A 78 -1.18 17.16 11.69
C LEU A 78 -1.84 15.82 11.35
N LYS A 79 -3.07 15.86 10.85
CA LYS A 79 -3.81 14.65 10.44
C LYS A 79 -3.17 13.97 9.25
N THR A 80 -2.70 14.74 8.26
CA THR A 80 -1.95 14.19 7.12
C THR A 80 -0.67 13.51 7.57
N ARG A 81 0.09 14.12 8.49
CA ARG A 81 1.29 13.51 9.07
C ARG A 81 0.96 12.21 9.79
N GLN A 82 -0.07 12.21 10.63
CA GLN A 82 -0.48 11.02 11.37
C GLN A 82 -0.92 9.88 10.43
N ALA A 83 -1.69 10.18 9.38
CA ALA A 83 -2.10 9.20 8.39
C ALA A 83 -0.90 8.64 7.62
N LEU A 84 0.10 9.47 7.33
CA LEU A 84 1.34 9.03 6.69
C LEU A 84 2.17 8.15 7.64
N GLU A 85 2.27 8.49 8.92
CA GLU A 85 2.93 7.67 9.94
C GLU A 85 2.26 6.30 10.05
N GLU A 86 0.92 6.26 10.17
CA GLU A 86 0.14 5.00 10.19
C GLU A 86 0.36 4.17 8.91
N PHE A 87 0.39 4.82 7.75
CA PHE A 87 0.65 4.14 6.49
C PHE A 87 2.06 3.58 6.42
N VAL A 88 3.07 4.34 6.86
CA VAL A 88 4.48 3.93 6.90
C VAL A 88 4.69 2.76 7.85
N ASP A 89 4.04 2.78 9.02
CA ASP A 89 4.12 1.70 10.01
C ASP A 89 3.61 0.36 9.46
N ARG A 90 2.74 0.39 8.45
CA ARG A 90 2.16 -0.80 7.79
C ARG A 90 2.90 -1.25 6.53
N LEU A 91 3.84 -0.44 6.02
CA LEU A 91 4.61 -0.79 4.82
C LEU A 91 5.41 -2.10 4.92
N PRO A 92 6.02 -2.46 6.07
CA PRO A 92 6.82 -3.69 6.16
C PRO A 92 6.05 -4.97 5.83
N ASP A 93 4.74 -4.98 6.09
CA ASP A 93 3.86 -6.14 5.88
C ASP A 93 3.06 -6.06 4.58
N ALA A 94 3.27 -5.02 3.77
CA ALA A 94 2.45 -4.73 2.59
C ALA A 94 2.91 -5.54 1.36
N GLY A 95 1.96 -6.17 0.67
CA GLY A 95 2.19 -6.87 -0.60
C GLY A 95 2.32 -5.88 -1.76
N ALA A 96 1.20 -5.32 -2.19
CA ALA A 96 1.12 -4.19 -3.12
C ALA A 96 0.82 -2.88 -2.39
N ILE A 97 1.30 -1.77 -2.95
CA ILE A 97 1.14 -0.43 -2.37
C ILE A 97 0.49 0.51 -3.40
N VAL A 98 -0.57 1.21 -2.99
CA VAL A 98 -1.24 2.24 -3.82
C VAL A 98 -1.39 3.54 -3.03
N VAL A 99 -0.93 4.64 -3.60
CA VAL A 99 -1.09 5.97 -3.00
C VAL A 99 -1.91 6.84 -3.96
N LEU A 100 -3.07 7.28 -3.49
CA LEU A 100 -3.98 8.16 -4.21
C LEU A 100 -4.12 9.48 -3.44
N LEU A 101 -3.60 10.55 -4.02
CA LEU A 101 -3.68 11.88 -3.42
C LEU A 101 -4.43 12.81 -4.38
N SER A 102 -5.45 13.49 -3.86
CA SER A 102 -6.17 14.54 -4.57
C SER A 102 -6.18 15.80 -3.74
N ASP A 103 -5.28 16.72 -4.08
CA ASP A 103 -4.90 17.89 -3.30
C ASP A 103 -4.37 19.01 -4.22
N HIS A 104 -4.17 20.22 -3.70
CA HIS A 104 -3.41 21.28 -4.36
C HIS A 104 -1.90 21.05 -4.16
N PHE A 105 -1.22 20.59 -5.21
CA PHE A 105 0.22 20.34 -5.17
C PHE A 105 1.02 21.54 -5.66
N VAL A 106 2.04 21.92 -4.87
CA VAL A 106 3.08 22.85 -5.31
C VAL A 106 4.32 22.05 -5.66
N HIS A 107 4.82 22.24 -6.88
CA HIS A 107 6.06 21.63 -7.34
C HIS A 107 7.16 22.67 -7.21
N ALA A 108 8.13 22.40 -6.34
CA ALA A 108 9.38 23.13 -6.33
C ALA A 108 10.32 22.40 -7.30
N ASP A 109 10.61 23.01 -8.45
CA ASP A 109 11.70 22.54 -9.28
C ASP A 109 12.97 22.57 -8.42
N HIS A 110 13.56 21.40 -8.19
CA HIS A 110 14.87 21.33 -7.57
C HIS A 110 15.78 22.31 -8.30
N LEU A 111 16.36 23.23 -7.55
CA LEU A 111 17.40 24.11 -8.05
C LEU A 111 18.50 23.21 -8.65
N SER A 112 18.57 23.15 -9.97
CA SER A 112 19.86 23.00 -10.62
C SER A 112 20.67 24.20 -10.15
N ALA A 113 21.48 24.01 -9.10
CA ALA A 113 22.21 25.03 -8.36
C ALA A 113 23.35 25.67 -9.17
N ARG A 114 23.12 25.99 -10.45
CA ARG A 114 24.08 26.70 -11.28
C ARG A 114 23.56 27.80 -12.18
N ASN A 115 22.26 28.00 -12.39
CA ASN A 115 21.80 29.18 -13.13
C ASN A 115 20.30 29.44 -12.93
N ALA A 116 19.95 30.73 -12.89
CA ALA A 116 18.60 31.30 -12.91
C ALA A 116 17.92 31.54 -11.55
N PHE A 117 18.57 32.29 -10.66
CA PHE A 117 17.82 33.32 -9.93
C PHE A 117 17.52 34.47 -10.92
N ARG A 118 16.34 34.46 -11.51
CA ARG A 118 15.81 35.61 -12.26
C ARG A 118 14.63 36.21 -11.49
N PRO A 119 14.74 37.44 -10.97
CA PRO A 119 13.84 37.93 -9.93
C PRO A 119 12.53 38.52 -10.47
N ASN A 120 12.00 38.05 -11.61
CA ASN A 120 10.75 38.62 -12.12
C ASN A 120 10.01 37.77 -13.17
N HIS A 121 9.47 36.60 -12.80
CA HIS A 121 8.45 35.95 -13.62
C HIS A 121 7.38 35.33 -12.74
N ARG A 122 6.13 35.68 -13.03
CA ARG A 122 4.91 35.01 -12.56
C ARG A 122 5.11 33.50 -12.59
N CYS A 123 4.63 32.79 -11.56
CA CYS A 123 4.52 31.33 -11.57
C CYS A 123 3.71 30.91 -12.80
N ALA A 124 4.40 30.52 -13.87
CA ALA A 124 3.78 29.97 -15.05
C ALA A 124 3.49 28.50 -14.73
N TYR A 125 2.24 28.21 -14.39
CA TYR A 125 1.73 26.84 -14.33
C TYR A 125 1.86 26.21 -15.72
N ARG A 126 2.93 25.44 -15.94
CA ARG A 126 3.07 24.59 -17.13
C ARG A 126 2.39 23.27 -16.78
N SER A 127 1.14 23.10 -17.25
CA SER A 127 0.48 21.80 -17.30
C SER A 127 1.33 20.86 -18.17
N SER A 128 2.17 20.04 -17.55
CA SER A 128 2.73 18.86 -18.21
C SER A 128 1.59 17.86 -18.32
N ALA A 129 1.23 17.49 -19.55
CA ALA A 129 0.25 16.43 -19.83
C ALA A 129 0.53 15.22 -18.93
N ALA A 130 -0.53 14.68 -18.30
CA ALA A 130 -0.43 13.55 -17.41
C ALA A 130 0.30 12.39 -18.12
N PRO A 131 1.34 11.78 -17.51
CA PRO A 131 1.94 10.59 -18.08
C PRO A 131 0.85 9.51 -18.15
N THR A 132 0.57 9.01 -19.35
CA THR A 132 -0.29 7.85 -19.54
C THR A 132 0.40 6.64 -18.93
N ILE A 133 0.01 6.30 -17.69
CA ILE A 133 0.43 5.07 -17.02
C ILE A 133 -0.15 3.90 -17.84
N LYS A 134 0.70 3.25 -18.62
CA LYS A 134 0.35 2.04 -19.36
C LYS A 134 0.52 0.85 -18.43
N TRP A 135 -0.59 0.35 -17.89
CA TRP A 135 -0.60 -0.91 -17.14
C TRP A 135 -0.25 -2.07 -18.08
N ARG A 136 0.60 -2.97 -17.62
CA ARG A 136 0.95 -4.20 -18.33
C ARG A 136 -0.18 -5.20 -18.12
N ASN A 137 -0.80 -5.67 -19.20
CA ASN A 137 -1.71 -6.82 -19.20
C ASN A 137 -0.99 -8.10 -18.79
#